data_AF-A0AAU9JVK6-F1
#
_entry.id   AF-A0AAU9JVK6-F1
#
_cell.length_a   1.000
_cell.length_b   1.000
_cell.length_c   1.000
_cell.angle_alpha   90.00
_cell.angle_beta   90.00
_cell.angle_gamma   90.00
#
_symmetry.space_group_name_H-M   'P 1'
#
loop_
_entity.id
_entity.type
_entity.pdbx_description
1 polymer ?
#
loop_
_entity_poly.entity_id
_entity_poly.type
_entity_poly.pdbx_seq_one_letter_code
_entity_poly.pdbx_strand_id
1 'polypeptide(L)'
;MKKFTPDMRNLGGRKVIVDLMNNHYACLLNIKPVINTRDQPHPHVNNTSKHSVSGTQPKSKNEPDLAEVREGFRRVANVKRSSIDTTKPGTFSMSTKLSEYRQRKKQSIKSDHMNNIKHMQRRINDIGSLQERKKNKYDPIANPVMFFRSVDETDHPTLNDKFISKVLRPPKTSDIYSYMAKQTGRRRTTRPKSAEGSMEEEISMTPSVHERSNNPQLELKKQLLEVITNNRIYTDKDLEELFLRTREANSHLSPDIVEDAIAYVQSELDS
;
A
#
# COMPACT_ATOMS: atom_id res chain seq x y z
N MET A 1 -23.88 29.86 -31.22
CA MET A 1 -23.51 28.45 -31.02
C MET A 1 -22.49 28.36 -29.89
N LYS A 2 -22.71 27.53 -28.85
CA LYS A 2 -21.73 27.36 -27.76
C LYS A 2 -20.54 26.58 -28.29
N LYS A 3 -19.32 27.10 -28.10
CA LYS A 3 -18.08 26.40 -28.47
C LYS A 3 -17.93 25.16 -27.59
N PHE A 4 -17.81 23.99 -28.21
CA PHE A 4 -17.50 22.76 -27.50
C PHE A 4 -16.00 22.77 -27.15
N THR A 5 -15.70 22.95 -25.86
CA THR A 5 -14.35 22.74 -25.33
C THR A 5 -14.26 21.30 -24.84
N PRO A 6 -13.53 20.41 -25.55
CA PRO A 6 -13.38 19.03 -25.12
C PRO A 6 -12.66 18.97 -23.78
N ASP A 7 -13.19 18.18 -22.85
CA ASP A 7 -12.52 17.90 -21.58
C ASP A 7 -11.28 17.03 -21.86
N MET A 8 -10.10 17.62 -21.68
CA MET A 8 -8.81 16.98 -21.91
C MET A 8 -8.59 15.73 -21.04
N ARG A 9 -9.38 15.56 -19.96
CA ARG A 9 -9.37 14.36 -19.11
C ARG A 9 -9.96 13.13 -19.82
N ASN A 10 -10.87 13.36 -20.77
CA ASN A 10 -11.58 12.29 -21.48
C ASN A 10 -10.86 11.83 -22.75
N LEU A 11 -9.81 12.53 -23.18
CA LEU A 11 -9.07 12.20 -24.39
C LEU A 11 -8.17 10.96 -24.23
N GLY A 12 -7.97 10.48 -23.00
CA GLY A 12 -7.12 9.33 -22.71
C GLY A 12 -5.66 9.57 -23.09
N GLY A 13 -4.77 8.71 -22.60
CA GLY A 13 -3.35 8.81 -22.88
C GLY A 13 -2.50 8.74 -21.62
N ARG A 14 -1.37 8.05 -21.73
CA ARG A 14 -0.46 7.77 -20.61
C ARG A 14 -0.05 9.02 -19.84
N LYS A 15 0.23 10.11 -20.56
CA LYS A 15 0.65 11.39 -19.94
C LYS A 15 -0.45 11.98 -19.05
N VAL A 16 -1.68 12.07 -19.54
CA VAL A 16 -2.83 12.62 -18.79
C VAL A 16 -3.12 11.80 -17.55
N ILE A 17 -3.00 10.46 -17.65
CA ILE A 17 -3.19 9.55 -16.51
C ILE A 17 -2.09 9.77 -15.46
N VAL A 18 -0.84 9.88 -15.89
CA VAL A 18 0.31 10.12 -14.98
C VAL A 18 0.20 11.49 -14.31
N ASP A 19 -0.17 12.52 -15.05
CA ASP A 19 -0.36 13.87 -14.50
C ASP A 19 -1.51 13.89 -13.48
N LEU A 20 -2.61 13.19 -13.75
CA LEU A 20 -3.72 13.02 -12.79
C LEU A 20 -3.26 12.30 -11.51
N MET A 21 -2.46 11.25 -11.64
CA MET A 21 -1.90 10.52 -10.50
C MET A 21 -0.96 11.40 -9.67
N ASN A 22 -0.05 12.13 -10.32
CA ASN A 22 0.90 13.01 -9.64
C ASN A 22 0.19 14.13 -8.88
N ASN A 23 -0.82 14.75 -9.49
CA ASN A 23 -1.63 15.78 -8.83
C ASN A 23 -2.39 15.22 -7.62
N HIS A 24 -2.94 14.00 -7.72
CA HIS A 24 -3.60 13.36 -6.61
C HIS A 24 -2.64 13.09 -5.43
N TYR A 25 -1.44 12.58 -5.71
CA TYR A 25 -0.42 12.38 -4.67
C TYR A 25 0.03 13.70 -4.03
N ALA A 26 0.21 14.76 -4.82
CA ALA A 26 0.54 16.09 -4.30
C ALA A 26 -0.56 16.63 -3.37
N CYS A 27 -1.85 16.41 -3.70
CA CYS A 27 -2.96 16.77 -2.82
C CYS A 27 -2.95 15.96 -1.52
N LEU A 28 -2.66 14.65 -1.56
CA LEU A 28 -2.59 13.81 -0.36
C LEU A 28 -1.45 14.21 0.57
N LEU A 29 -0.29 14.60 0.02
CA LEU A 29 0.84 15.08 0.81
C LEU A 29 0.56 16.43 1.49
N ASN A 30 -0.20 17.30 0.83
CA ASN A 30 -0.51 18.65 1.32
C ASN A 30 -1.81 18.73 2.13
N ILE A 31 -2.55 17.63 2.28
CA ILE A 31 -3.67 17.55 3.22
C ILE A 31 -3.09 17.66 4.63
N LYS A 32 -3.14 18.87 5.19
CA LYS A 32 -2.92 19.06 6.63
C LYS A 32 -4.03 18.31 7.38
N PRO A 33 -3.74 17.64 8.51
CA PRO A 33 -4.75 17.05 9.39
C PRO A 33 -5.58 18.11 10.14
N VAL A 34 -5.69 19.31 9.58
CA VAL A 34 -6.53 20.39 10.10
C VAL A 34 -7.83 20.29 9.33
N ILE A 35 -8.87 19.79 10.00
CA ILE A 35 -10.23 19.94 9.52
C ILE A 35 -10.46 21.44 9.39
N ASN A 36 -10.54 21.95 8.15
CA ASN A 36 -10.85 23.34 7.89
C ASN A 36 -12.33 23.56 8.25
N THR A 37 -12.63 23.64 9.55
CA THR A 37 -14.00 23.80 10.08
C THR A 37 -14.62 25.14 9.74
N ARG A 38 -13.82 26.10 9.25
CA ARG A 38 -14.27 27.41 8.81
C ARG A 38 -14.95 27.39 7.44
N ASP A 39 -14.55 26.47 6.56
CA ASP A 39 -15.15 26.38 5.23
C ASP A 39 -16.36 25.44 5.30
N GLN A 40 -17.53 25.93 4.91
CA GLN A 40 -18.70 25.05 4.81
C GLN A 40 -18.42 23.95 3.79
N PRO A 41 -18.74 22.68 4.10
CA PRO A 41 -18.47 21.57 3.21
C PRO A 41 -19.14 21.80 1.86
N HIS A 42 -18.40 21.56 0.78
CA HIS A 42 -18.96 21.68 -0.57
C HIS A 42 -20.25 20.84 -0.66
N PRO A 43 -21.35 21.41 -1.16
CA PRO A 43 -22.61 20.70 -1.27
C PRO A 43 -22.40 19.46 -2.15
N HIS A 44 -22.78 18.30 -1.64
CA HIS A 44 -22.67 17.02 -2.34
C HIS A 44 -23.35 17.13 -3.71
N VAL A 45 -22.75 16.54 -4.75
CA VAL A 45 -23.19 16.59 -6.17
C VAL A 45 -24.64 16.10 -6.37
N ASN A 46 -25.24 15.46 -5.37
CA ASN A 46 -26.62 15.00 -5.38
C ASN A 46 -27.63 16.12 -5.05
N ASN A 47 -27.18 17.29 -4.59
CA ASN A 47 -28.04 18.46 -4.36
C ASN A 47 -28.18 19.36 -5.60
N THR A 48 -27.46 19.08 -6.70
CA THR A 48 -27.60 19.84 -7.95
C THR A 48 -28.59 19.22 -8.94
N SER A 49 -29.01 17.97 -8.75
CA SER A 49 -30.20 17.45 -9.44
C SER A 49 -31.45 17.92 -8.70
N LYS A 50 -31.81 19.18 -8.98
CA LYS A 50 -33.18 19.67 -8.78
C LYS A 50 -34.12 18.86 -9.67
N HIS A 51 -34.49 17.65 -9.25
CA HIS A 51 -35.82 17.15 -9.54
C HIS A 51 -36.76 18.03 -8.73
N SER A 52 -37.32 19.03 -9.41
CA SER A 52 -38.43 19.84 -8.96
C SER A 52 -39.63 18.93 -8.71
N VAL A 53 -39.70 18.30 -7.54
CA VAL A 53 -40.97 17.85 -7.00
C VAL A 53 -41.69 19.11 -6.55
N SER A 54 -42.68 19.48 -7.34
CA SER A 54 -43.65 20.54 -7.11
C SER A 54 -44.34 20.36 -5.75
N GLY A 55 -43.74 20.95 -4.72
CA GLY A 55 -44.29 21.06 -3.38
C GLY A 55 -43.83 22.39 -2.81
N THR A 56 -44.49 23.45 -3.26
CA THR A 56 -44.24 24.85 -2.92
C THR A 56 -44.40 25.06 -1.42
N GLN A 57 -43.36 24.81 -0.64
CA GLN A 57 -43.25 25.37 0.70
C GLN A 57 -42.77 26.82 0.53
N PRO A 58 -43.52 27.83 1.00
CA PRO A 58 -43.14 29.22 0.87
C PRO A 58 -41.82 29.44 1.60
N LYS A 59 -40.80 29.88 0.85
CA LYS A 59 -39.54 30.36 1.43
C LYS A 59 -39.84 31.65 2.19
N SER A 60 -40.18 31.54 3.48
CA SER A 60 -40.21 32.69 4.37
C SER A 60 -38.82 33.32 4.32
N LYS A 61 -38.74 34.61 3.98
CA LYS A 61 -37.50 35.39 4.08
C LYS A 61 -36.93 35.16 5.49
N ASN A 62 -35.73 34.57 5.55
CA ASN A 62 -35.03 34.37 6.81
C ASN A 62 -34.55 35.74 7.27
N GLU A 63 -35.31 36.39 8.14
CA GLU A 63 -34.74 37.47 8.94
C GLU A 63 -33.69 36.86 9.88
N PRO A 64 -32.45 37.35 9.84
CA PRO A 64 -31.35 36.80 10.63
C PRO A 64 -31.57 37.00 12.14
N ASP A 65 -32.38 37.99 12.53
CA ASP A 65 -32.59 38.39 13.92
C ASP A 65 -33.24 37.32 14.80
N LEU A 66 -33.94 36.35 14.21
CA LEU A 66 -34.61 35.27 14.95
C LEU A 66 -34.07 33.89 14.62
N ALA A 67 -32.89 33.81 13.99
CA ALA A 67 -32.29 32.54 13.59
C ALA A 67 -31.99 31.66 14.81
N GLU A 68 -31.42 32.23 15.88
CA GLU A 68 -31.11 31.51 17.11
C GLU A 68 -32.36 31.00 17.83
N VAL A 69 -33.41 31.82 17.90
CA VAL A 69 -34.69 31.45 18.51
C VAL A 69 -35.32 30.28 17.74
N ARG A 70 -35.34 30.34 16.41
CA ARG A 70 -35.85 29.24 15.57
C ARG A 70 -35.03 27.97 15.70
N GLU A 71 -33.71 28.09 15.78
CA GLU A 71 -32.84 26.94 16.00
C GLU A 71 -33.08 26.32 17.38
N GLY A 72 -33.27 27.16 18.41
CA GLY A 72 -33.68 26.76 19.75
C GLY A 72 -35.01 25.99 19.73
N PHE A 73 -36.04 26.49 19.07
CA PHE A 73 -37.32 25.78 18.92
C PHE A 73 -37.16 24.47 18.16
N ARG A 74 -36.31 24.42 17.13
CA ARG A 74 -36.04 23.18 16.38
C ARG A 74 -35.33 22.15 17.23
N ARG A 75 -34.34 22.57 18.02
CA ARG A 75 -33.64 21.71 18.99
C ARG A 75 -34.58 21.21 20.06
N VAL A 76 -35.39 22.09 20.66
CA VAL A 76 -36.39 21.73 21.69
C VAL A 76 -37.50 20.83 21.13
N ALA A 77 -37.93 21.02 19.88
CA ALA A 77 -38.88 20.13 19.23
C ALA A 77 -38.29 18.74 18.94
N ASN A 78 -36.99 18.67 18.62
CA ASN A 78 -36.27 17.42 18.40
C ASN A 78 -35.90 16.70 19.71
N VAL A 79 -35.75 17.44 20.81
CA VAL A 79 -35.70 16.89 22.16
C VAL A 79 -37.12 16.43 22.50
N LYS A 80 -37.46 15.20 22.08
CA LYS A 80 -38.76 14.58 22.31
C LYS A 80 -39.19 14.83 23.75
N ARG A 81 -40.29 15.57 23.92
CA ARG A 81 -40.89 15.91 25.22
C ARG A 81 -41.00 14.64 26.06
N SER A 82 -40.23 14.58 27.14
CA SER A 82 -40.41 13.67 28.28
C SER A 82 -40.78 12.23 27.90
N SER A 83 -39.80 11.41 27.54
CA SER A 83 -39.99 9.95 27.51
C SER A 83 -38.62 9.31 27.41
N ILE A 84 -38.34 8.41 28.34
CA ILE A 84 -37.24 7.45 28.25
C ILE A 84 -37.17 6.93 26.81
N ASP A 85 -36.03 7.12 26.15
CA ASP A 85 -35.83 6.66 24.78
C ASP A 85 -35.71 5.14 24.79
N THR A 86 -36.82 4.46 24.52
CA THR A 86 -36.90 3.00 24.41
C THR A 86 -36.43 2.50 23.04
N THR A 87 -35.96 3.38 22.16
CA THR A 87 -35.41 2.94 20.89
C THR A 87 -34.10 2.20 21.11
N LYS A 88 -33.98 1.07 20.41
CA LYS A 88 -32.80 0.23 20.51
C LYS A 88 -31.56 1.04 20.10
N PRO A 89 -30.48 1.05 20.89
CA PRO A 89 -29.28 1.80 20.52
C PRO A 89 -28.77 1.33 19.16
N GLY A 90 -28.38 2.28 18.29
CA GLY A 90 -27.97 1.98 16.91
C GLY A 90 -26.79 0.98 16.81
N THR A 91 -26.03 0.85 17.89
CA THR A 91 -24.94 -0.12 18.07
C THR A 91 -25.40 -1.57 17.99
N PHE A 92 -26.67 -1.88 18.26
CA PHE A 92 -27.16 -3.26 18.21
C PHE A 92 -27.17 -3.83 16.77
N SER A 93 -27.27 -2.97 15.75
CA SER A 93 -27.14 -3.36 14.34
C SER A 93 -25.69 -3.43 13.85
N MET A 94 -24.71 -3.11 14.71
CA MET A 94 -23.31 -3.03 14.28
C MET A 94 -22.72 -4.43 14.06
N SER A 95 -23.10 -5.41 14.87
CA SER A 95 -22.62 -6.80 14.72
C SER A 95 -23.08 -7.42 13.39
N THR A 96 -24.32 -7.17 12.98
CA THR A 96 -24.85 -7.64 11.69
C THR A 96 -24.14 -6.96 10.53
N LYS A 97 -23.94 -5.63 10.59
CA LYS A 97 -23.18 -4.87 9.57
C LYS A 97 -21.73 -5.36 9.44
N LEU A 98 -21.06 -5.64 10.56
CA LEU A 98 -19.69 -6.18 10.55
C LEU A 98 -19.65 -7.60 9.96
N SER A 99 -20.64 -8.43 10.28
CA SER A 99 -20.78 -9.77 9.69
C SER A 99 -21.00 -9.72 8.18
N GLU A 100 -21.95 -8.91 7.72
CA GLU A 100 -22.20 -8.69 6.30
C GLU A 100 -20.96 -8.16 5.58
N TYR A 101 -20.24 -7.21 6.16
CA TYR A 101 -19.01 -6.68 5.58
C TYR A 101 -17.95 -7.78 5.39
N ARG A 102 -17.77 -8.65 6.39
CA ARG A 102 -16.86 -9.82 6.30
C ARG A 102 -17.30 -10.77 5.19
N GLN A 103 -18.60 -11.02 5.03
CA GLN A 103 -19.13 -11.88 3.96
C GLN A 103 -18.91 -11.26 2.58
N ARG A 104 -19.22 -9.97 2.40
CA ARG A 104 -18.96 -9.23 1.14
C ARG A 104 -17.48 -9.24 0.78
N LYS A 105 -16.58 -9.04 1.76
CA LYS A 105 -15.13 -9.13 1.54
C LYS A 105 -14.71 -10.51 1.06
N LYS A 106 -15.21 -11.59 1.69
CA LYS A 106 -14.93 -12.97 1.25
C LYS A 106 -15.46 -13.24 -0.17
N GLN A 107 -16.65 -12.74 -0.50
CA GLN A 107 -17.23 -12.87 -1.85
C GLN A 107 -16.41 -12.11 -2.89
N SER A 108 -15.95 -10.89 -2.59
CA SER A 108 -15.07 -10.11 -3.46
C SER A 108 -13.80 -10.88 -3.79
N ILE A 109 -13.11 -11.39 -2.76
CA ILE A 109 -11.88 -12.18 -2.93
C ILE A 109 -12.13 -13.43 -3.79
N LYS A 110 -13.24 -14.14 -3.54
CA LYS A 110 -13.64 -15.30 -4.34
C LYS A 110 -13.92 -14.92 -5.79
N SER A 111 -14.61 -13.81 -6.03
CA SER A 111 -14.92 -13.34 -7.37
C SER A 111 -13.68 -12.93 -8.15
N ASP A 112 -12.72 -12.25 -7.50
CA ASP A 112 -11.43 -11.88 -8.08
C ASP A 112 -10.63 -13.11 -8.46
N HIS A 113 -10.58 -14.10 -7.58
CA HIS A 113 -9.92 -15.38 -7.86
C HIS A 113 -10.55 -16.11 -9.06
N MET A 114 -11.88 -16.16 -9.13
CA MET A 114 -12.58 -16.76 -10.28
C MET A 114 -12.33 -16.00 -11.58
N ASN A 115 -12.28 -14.67 -11.53
CA ASN A 115 -11.94 -13.84 -12.68
C ASN A 115 -10.50 -14.10 -13.16
N ASN A 116 -9.56 -14.27 -12.23
CA ASN A 116 -8.18 -14.63 -12.54
C ASN A 116 -8.09 -16.02 -13.20
N ILE A 117 -8.80 -17.03 -12.67
CA ILE A 117 -8.88 -18.36 -13.29
C ILE A 117 -9.45 -18.26 -14.71
N LYS A 118 -10.58 -17.56 -14.88
CA LYS A 118 -11.19 -17.36 -16.21
C LYS A 118 -10.25 -16.64 -17.18
N HIS A 119 -9.47 -15.68 -16.71
CA HIS A 119 -8.47 -15.01 -17.53
C HIS A 119 -7.34 -15.96 -17.94
N MET A 120 -6.84 -16.78 -17.02
CA MET A 120 -5.84 -17.81 -17.35
C MET A 120 -6.39 -18.84 -18.34
N GLN A 121 -7.62 -19.31 -18.15
CA GLN A 121 -8.29 -20.23 -19.08
C GLN A 121 -8.45 -19.61 -20.48
N ARG A 122 -8.86 -18.34 -20.58
CA ARG A 122 -8.89 -17.62 -21.86
C ARG A 122 -7.53 -17.60 -22.53
N ARG A 123 -6.47 -17.26 -21.77
CA ARG A 123 -5.10 -17.30 -22.32
C ARG A 123 -4.69 -18.70 -22.78
N ILE A 124 -5.02 -19.75 -22.03
CA ILE A 124 -4.73 -21.14 -22.44
C ILE A 124 -5.48 -21.50 -23.72
N ASN A 125 -6.73 -21.08 -23.85
CA ASN A 125 -7.52 -21.32 -25.05
C ASN A 125 -7.04 -20.48 -26.25
N ASP A 126 -6.51 -19.28 -25.99
CA ASP A 126 -5.90 -18.43 -27.00
C ASP A 126 -4.52 -18.95 -27.43
N ILE A 127 -3.86 -19.75 -26.57
CA ILE A 127 -2.60 -20.41 -26.90
C ILE A 127 -2.83 -21.40 -28.04
N GLY A 128 -2.12 -21.20 -29.15
CA GLY A 128 -2.33 -21.99 -30.36
C GLY A 128 -3.50 -21.52 -31.22
N SER A 129 -4.14 -20.39 -30.89
CA SER A 129 -5.04 -19.70 -31.82
C SER A 129 -4.30 -19.35 -33.12
N LEU A 130 -5.01 -19.36 -34.24
CA LEU A 130 -4.44 -19.01 -35.55
C LEU A 130 -3.72 -17.64 -35.54
N GLN A 131 -4.18 -16.70 -34.72
CA GLN A 131 -3.53 -15.38 -34.57
C GLN A 131 -2.17 -15.47 -33.89
N GLU A 132 -2.02 -16.28 -32.84
CA GLU A 132 -0.73 -16.50 -32.19
C GLU A 132 0.20 -17.30 -33.08
N ARG A 133 -0.33 -18.34 -33.75
CA ARG A 133 0.41 -19.15 -34.72
C ARG A 133 0.97 -18.31 -35.88
N LYS A 134 0.20 -17.33 -36.38
CA LYS A 134 0.67 -16.36 -37.38
C LYS A 134 1.84 -15.48 -36.91
N LYS A 135 1.99 -15.23 -35.60
CA LYS A 135 3.15 -14.48 -35.05
C LYS A 135 4.42 -15.32 -35.15
N ASN A 136 4.32 -16.64 -35.12
CA ASN A 136 5.46 -17.53 -35.35
C ASN A 136 5.70 -17.67 -36.85
N LYS A 137 6.74 -16.97 -37.34
CA LYS A 137 7.16 -17.01 -38.77
C LYS A 137 7.44 -18.42 -39.27
N TYR A 138 7.79 -19.35 -38.37
CA TYR A 138 8.18 -20.73 -38.69
C TYR A 138 7.09 -21.77 -38.33
N ASP A 139 5.83 -21.37 -38.13
CA ASP A 139 4.75 -22.34 -37.97
C ASP A 139 4.30 -22.87 -39.34
N PRO A 140 4.43 -24.18 -39.64
CA PRO A 140 4.10 -24.74 -40.94
C PRO A 140 2.60 -24.70 -41.27
N ILE A 141 1.74 -24.65 -40.25
CA ILE A 141 0.29 -24.61 -40.46
C ILE A 141 -0.17 -23.17 -40.73
N ALA A 142 0.41 -22.17 -40.07
CA ALA A 142 0.02 -20.77 -40.26
C ALA A 142 0.72 -20.11 -41.46
N ASN A 143 1.97 -20.48 -41.73
CA ASN A 143 2.82 -19.86 -42.76
C ASN A 143 3.43 -20.93 -43.70
N PRO A 144 2.62 -21.75 -44.41
CA PRO A 144 3.14 -22.85 -45.24
C PRO A 144 4.07 -22.36 -46.35
N VAL A 145 3.82 -21.17 -46.91
CA VAL A 145 4.64 -20.57 -47.98
C VAL A 145 6.10 -20.38 -47.55
N MET A 146 6.37 -20.15 -46.26
CA MET A 146 7.75 -20.01 -45.76
C MET A 146 8.56 -21.31 -45.88
N PHE A 147 7.89 -22.47 -45.97
CA PHE A 147 8.53 -23.78 -46.17
C PHE A 147 8.67 -24.16 -47.63
N PHE A 148 7.82 -23.60 -48.51
CA PHE A 148 7.83 -23.87 -49.95
C PHE A 148 8.60 -22.82 -50.77
N ARG A 149 9.06 -21.72 -50.17
CA ARG A 149 10.05 -20.85 -50.82
C ARG A 149 11.37 -21.62 -50.90
N SER A 150 11.59 -22.26 -52.04
CA SER A 150 12.85 -22.91 -52.37
C SER A 150 13.99 -21.89 -52.30
N VAL A 151 15.10 -22.32 -51.72
CA VAL A 151 16.34 -21.57 -51.52
C VAL A 151 17.11 -21.52 -52.85
N ASP A 152 16.44 -21.12 -53.93
CA ASP A 152 17.02 -21.13 -55.28
C ASP A 152 17.76 -19.82 -55.61
N GLU A 153 17.99 -18.95 -54.63
CA GLU A 153 18.97 -17.86 -54.74
C GLU A 153 20.28 -18.29 -54.07
N THR A 154 21.20 -18.64 -54.96
CA THR A 154 22.62 -19.00 -54.87
C THR A 154 23.46 -18.13 -53.91
N ASP A 155 23.26 -18.25 -52.61
CA ASP A 155 24.29 -18.02 -51.59
C ASP A 155 23.87 -18.73 -50.31
N HIS A 156 24.42 -19.93 -50.13
CA HIS A 156 24.04 -20.92 -49.13
C HIS A 156 23.66 -20.31 -47.77
N PRO A 157 22.39 -20.36 -47.34
CA PRO A 157 22.11 -20.39 -45.92
C PRO A 157 22.51 -21.79 -45.49
N THR A 158 23.77 -21.96 -45.09
CA THR A 158 24.10 -23.05 -44.17
C THR A 158 23.01 -23.05 -43.11
N LEU A 159 22.38 -24.20 -42.93
CA LEU A 159 21.31 -24.41 -41.98
C LEU A 159 21.87 -23.95 -40.64
N ASN A 160 21.57 -22.70 -40.30
CA ASN A 160 22.48 -21.80 -39.56
C ASN A 160 23.11 -22.61 -38.43
N ASP A 161 24.43 -22.73 -38.31
CA ASP A 161 25.02 -23.54 -37.22
C ASP A 161 24.48 -23.12 -35.84
N LYS A 162 23.96 -21.89 -35.75
CA LYS A 162 23.18 -21.34 -34.64
C LYS A 162 21.81 -21.99 -34.40
N PHE A 163 21.12 -22.47 -35.44
CA PHE A 163 19.88 -23.24 -35.38
C PHE A 163 20.15 -24.69 -34.99
N ILE A 164 21.11 -25.38 -35.65
CA ILE A 164 21.49 -26.74 -35.26
C ILE A 164 22.02 -26.76 -33.82
N SER A 165 22.87 -25.81 -33.44
CA SER A 165 23.31 -25.67 -32.04
C SER A 165 22.24 -25.18 -31.07
N LYS A 166 21.08 -24.69 -31.52
CA LYS A 166 19.93 -24.37 -30.64
C LYS A 166 18.97 -25.55 -30.51
N VAL A 167 18.78 -26.33 -31.56
CA VAL A 167 17.85 -27.46 -31.62
C VAL A 167 18.49 -28.74 -31.05
N LEU A 168 19.78 -28.97 -31.31
CA LEU A 168 20.54 -30.10 -30.77
C LEU A 168 21.25 -29.78 -29.44
N ARG A 169 21.07 -28.58 -28.88
CA ARG A 169 21.54 -28.34 -27.52
C ARG A 169 20.78 -29.28 -26.60
N PRO A 170 21.44 -30.19 -25.87
CA PRO A 170 20.76 -30.95 -24.84
C PRO A 170 20.06 -29.94 -23.93
N PRO A 171 18.81 -30.22 -23.51
CA PRO A 171 18.07 -29.30 -22.65
C PRO A 171 18.98 -28.96 -21.49
N LYS A 172 19.24 -27.67 -21.27
CA LYS A 172 19.99 -27.25 -20.09
C LYS A 172 19.21 -27.80 -18.92
N THR A 173 19.74 -28.83 -18.26
CA THR A 173 19.33 -29.23 -16.93
C THR A 173 19.81 -28.13 -15.99
N SER A 174 19.32 -26.90 -16.20
CA SER A 174 19.30 -25.92 -15.14
C SER A 174 18.45 -26.57 -14.08
N ASP A 175 19.11 -27.00 -13.01
CA ASP A 175 18.51 -27.64 -11.87
C ASP A 175 17.23 -26.87 -11.54
N ILE A 176 16.06 -27.47 -11.81
CA ILE A 176 14.77 -26.78 -11.71
C ILE A 176 14.60 -26.24 -10.27
N TYR A 177 15.22 -26.95 -9.32
CA TYR A 177 15.33 -26.57 -7.91
C TYR A 177 16.21 -25.33 -7.67
N SER A 178 17.28 -25.11 -8.45
CA SER A 178 18.10 -23.89 -8.34
C SER A 178 17.38 -22.63 -8.82
N TYR A 179 16.46 -22.76 -9.78
CA TYR A 179 15.70 -21.63 -10.30
C TYR A 179 14.56 -21.24 -9.34
N MET A 180 13.94 -22.21 -8.66
CA MET A 180 12.98 -21.92 -7.59
C MET A 180 13.64 -21.26 -6.38
N ALA A 181 14.86 -21.67 -6.01
CA ALA A 181 15.64 -21.03 -4.94
C ALA A 181 16.03 -19.57 -5.25
N LYS A 182 16.11 -19.18 -6.54
CA LYS A 182 16.37 -17.79 -6.96
C LYS A 182 15.09 -16.97 -7.20
N GLN A 183 13.94 -17.61 -7.45
CA GLN A 183 12.66 -16.92 -7.65
C GLN A 183 12.00 -16.47 -6.33
N THR A 184 12.33 -17.09 -5.19
CA THR A 184 11.94 -16.57 -3.88
C THR A 184 12.67 -15.28 -3.50
N GLY A 185 13.81 -14.97 -4.13
CA GLY A 185 14.59 -13.76 -3.85
C GLY A 185 14.30 -12.52 -4.72
N ARG A 186 13.48 -12.63 -5.79
CA ARG A 186 13.32 -11.52 -6.78
C ARG A 186 11.91 -11.25 -7.28
N ARG A 187 10.88 -11.64 -6.53
CA ARG A 187 9.55 -11.02 -6.73
C ARG A 187 9.46 -9.74 -5.91
N ARG A 188 9.85 -8.63 -6.55
CA ARG A 188 9.40 -7.28 -6.19
C ARG A 188 7.88 -7.22 -6.34
N THR A 189 7.18 -7.65 -5.31
CA THR A 189 5.86 -7.14 -5.00
C THR A 189 6.08 -5.72 -4.48
N THR A 190 5.54 -4.71 -5.17
CA THR A 190 5.28 -3.41 -4.55
C THR A 190 4.17 -3.62 -3.54
N ARG A 191 4.56 -4.12 -2.38
CA ARG A 191 3.78 -4.19 -1.15
C ARG A 191 3.69 -2.74 -0.61
N PRO A 192 2.54 -2.29 -0.08
CA PRO A 192 2.45 -0.99 0.56
C PRO A 192 3.49 -0.89 1.70
N LYS A 193 4.31 0.18 1.66
CA LYS A 193 5.42 0.52 2.57
C LYS A 193 4.95 0.85 4.00
N SER A 194 4.23 -0.05 4.67
CA SER A 194 3.82 0.19 6.06
C SER A 194 3.85 -1.07 6.93
N ALA A 195 4.49 -2.15 6.48
CA ALA A 195 4.57 -3.40 7.26
C ALA A 195 5.78 -4.29 6.90
N GLU A 196 6.82 -3.72 6.30
CA GLU A 196 8.14 -4.32 6.20
C GLU A 196 9.08 -3.37 6.93
N GLY A 197 9.22 -3.59 8.23
CA GLY A 197 10.33 -3.03 9.00
C GLY A 197 11.60 -3.47 8.30
N SER A 198 12.35 -2.50 7.84
CA SER A 198 13.71 -2.70 7.37
C SER A 198 14.49 -3.38 8.49
N MET A 199 15.27 -4.41 8.16
CA MET A 199 16.37 -4.90 9.00
C MET A 199 17.37 -3.76 9.33
N GLU A 200 17.25 -2.60 8.67
CA GLU A 200 17.98 -1.36 8.95
C GLU A 200 17.24 -0.43 9.94
N GLU A 201 15.97 -0.66 10.29
CA GLU A 201 15.26 0.07 11.38
C GLU A 201 15.48 -0.59 12.75
N GLU A 202 15.95 -1.85 12.80
CA GLU A 202 16.51 -2.47 14.02
C GLU A 202 17.79 -1.75 14.52
N ILE A 203 18.35 -0.83 13.72
CA ILE A 203 19.56 -0.08 14.05
C ILE A 203 19.26 1.21 14.85
N SER A 204 18.00 1.60 15.05
CA SER A 204 17.68 2.91 15.67
C SER A 204 17.50 2.94 17.20
N MET A 205 17.74 1.84 17.91
CA MET A 205 17.60 1.84 19.39
C MET A 205 18.93 1.69 20.13
N THR A 206 20.01 2.23 19.59
CA THR A 206 21.25 2.42 20.36
C THR A 206 21.05 3.58 21.34
N PRO A 207 21.11 3.34 22.68
CA PRO A 207 20.93 4.41 23.66
C PRO A 207 22.05 5.44 23.52
N SER A 208 21.67 6.71 23.44
CA SER A 208 22.57 7.84 23.23
C SER A 208 22.21 8.94 24.21
N VAL A 209 23.19 9.36 25.01
CA VAL A 209 23.03 10.41 26.01
C VAL A 209 23.67 11.69 25.50
N HIS A 210 23.00 12.82 25.68
CA HIS A 210 23.55 14.12 25.29
C HIS A 210 24.65 14.56 26.26
N GLU A 211 25.72 15.16 25.72
CA GLU A 211 26.89 15.65 26.48
C GLU A 211 26.54 16.64 27.61
N ARG A 212 25.39 17.32 27.50
CA ARG A 212 24.96 18.36 28.45
C ARG A 212 24.11 17.85 29.61
N SER A 213 23.91 16.54 29.77
CA SER A 213 23.09 16.06 30.88
C SER A 213 23.84 16.16 32.21
N ASN A 214 23.11 16.45 33.28
CA ASN A 214 23.70 16.65 34.60
C ASN A 214 24.30 15.37 35.18
N ASN A 215 23.77 14.20 34.78
CA ASN A 215 24.18 12.88 35.25
C ASN A 215 24.11 11.86 34.11
N PRO A 216 25.06 11.89 33.16
CA PRO A 216 25.01 11.05 31.95
C PRO A 216 25.02 9.56 32.28
N GLN A 217 25.70 9.16 33.36
CA GLN A 217 25.75 7.77 33.83
C GLN A 217 24.37 7.21 34.17
N LEU A 218 23.55 7.98 34.90
CA LEU A 218 22.25 7.53 35.38
C LEU A 218 21.22 7.49 34.25
N GLU A 219 21.29 8.44 33.32
CA GLU A 219 20.47 8.43 32.11
C GLU A 219 20.81 7.24 31.21
N LEU A 220 22.10 6.96 31.01
CA LEU A 220 22.55 5.82 30.21
C LEU A 220 22.08 4.49 30.81
N LYS A 221 22.19 4.32 32.14
CA LYS A 221 21.67 3.14 32.86
C LYS A 221 20.18 2.92 32.61
N LYS A 222 19.38 3.99 32.72
CA LYS A 222 17.93 3.93 32.48
C LYS A 222 17.59 3.56 31.05
N GLN A 223 18.24 4.21 30.08
CA GLN A 223 18.02 3.94 28.66
C GLN A 223 18.43 2.52 28.27
N LEU A 224 19.55 2.01 28.79
CA LEU A 224 19.99 0.63 28.56
C LEU A 224 18.94 -0.38 29.05
N LEU A 225 18.45 -0.23 30.28
CA LEU A 225 17.40 -1.11 30.82
C LEU A 225 16.09 -1.01 30.01
N GLU A 226 15.70 0.20 29.59
CA GLU A 226 14.51 0.40 28.76
C GLU A 226 14.65 -0.29 27.40
N VAL A 227 15.81 -0.20 26.75
CA VAL A 227 16.08 -0.87 25.46
C VAL A 227 16.09 -2.39 25.62
N ILE A 228 16.72 -2.92 26.67
CA ILE A 228 16.77 -4.36 26.95
C ILE A 228 15.36 -4.91 27.19
N THR A 229 14.55 -4.21 27.99
CA THR A 229 13.17 -4.64 28.31
C THR A 229 12.22 -4.53 27.12
N ASN A 230 12.29 -3.43 26.35
CA ASN A 230 11.44 -3.21 25.18
C ASN A 230 11.73 -4.24 24.07
N ASN A 231 13.01 -4.55 23.84
CA ASN A 231 13.43 -5.48 22.79
C ASN A 231 13.51 -6.94 23.26
N ARG A 232 13.27 -7.20 24.56
CA ARG A 232 13.32 -8.55 25.15
C ARG A 232 14.65 -9.26 24.87
N ILE A 233 15.75 -8.55 25.08
CA ILE A 233 17.10 -9.06 24.85
C ILE A 233 17.48 -9.93 26.05
N TYR A 234 17.65 -11.24 25.81
CA TYR A 234 17.95 -12.23 26.86
C TYR A 234 19.19 -13.06 26.60
N THR A 235 19.87 -12.89 25.46
CA THR A 235 21.06 -13.69 25.13
C THR A 235 22.33 -12.86 25.35
N ASP A 236 23.37 -13.49 25.90
CA ASP A 236 24.65 -12.82 26.17
C ASP A 236 25.26 -12.20 24.90
N LYS A 237 25.08 -12.85 23.74
CA LYS A 237 25.55 -12.36 22.44
C LYS A 237 24.87 -11.06 22.02
N ASP A 238 23.56 -10.97 22.20
CA ASP A 238 22.80 -9.77 21.86
C ASP A 238 23.11 -8.62 22.84
N LEU A 239 23.39 -8.94 24.11
CA LEU A 239 23.85 -7.96 25.10
C LEU A 239 25.24 -7.42 24.77
N GLU A 240 26.19 -8.29 24.40
CA GLU A 240 27.52 -7.89 23.94
C GLU A 240 27.44 -6.96 22.71
N GLU A 241 26.57 -7.28 21.75
CA GLU A 241 26.36 -6.44 20.57
C GLU A 241 25.75 -5.08 20.94
N LEU A 242 24.78 -5.05 21.84
CA LEU A 242 24.19 -3.81 22.36
C LEU A 242 25.24 -2.93 23.06
N PHE A 243 26.09 -3.53 23.89
CA PHE A 243 27.15 -2.80 24.60
C PHE A 243 28.22 -2.27 23.65
N LEU A 244 28.61 -3.04 22.63
CA LEU A 244 29.55 -2.58 21.61
C LEU A 244 28.99 -1.36 20.85
N ARG A 245 27.73 -1.42 20.43
CA ARG A 245 27.07 -0.28 19.77
C ARG A 245 26.90 0.92 20.70
N THR A 246 26.67 0.69 22.00
CA THR A 246 26.56 1.76 23.00
C THR A 246 27.89 2.48 23.20
N ARG A 247 29.02 1.75 23.17
CA ARG A 247 30.37 2.33 23.19
C ARG A 247 30.63 3.22 21.96
N GLU A 248 30.24 2.75 20.78
CA GLU A 248 30.40 3.52 19.53
C GLU A 248 29.53 4.79 19.51
N ALA A 249 28.27 4.67 19.94
CA ALA A 249 27.31 5.77 19.95
C ALA A 249 27.61 6.86 21.00
N ASN A 250 28.35 6.54 22.07
CA ASN A 250 28.68 7.46 23.15
C ASN A 250 30.18 7.75 23.24
N SER A 251 30.86 7.82 22.09
CA SER A 251 32.29 8.16 21.99
C SER A 251 32.66 9.56 22.50
N HIS A 252 31.67 10.43 22.74
CA HIS A 252 31.84 11.75 23.35
C HIS A 252 31.88 11.75 24.89
N LEU A 253 31.47 10.66 25.56
CA LEU A 253 31.54 10.53 27.01
C LEU A 253 32.87 9.89 27.45
N SER A 254 33.26 10.08 28.72
CA SER A 254 34.42 9.38 29.28
C SER A 254 34.17 7.86 29.26
N PRO A 255 35.13 7.04 28.80
CA PRO A 255 34.97 5.59 28.72
C PRO A 255 34.61 4.98 30.09
N ASP A 256 35.17 5.51 31.17
CA ASP A 256 34.91 5.04 32.54
C ASP A 256 33.42 5.13 32.90
N ILE A 257 32.74 6.20 32.49
CA ILE A 257 31.31 6.43 32.76
C ILE A 257 30.45 5.40 32.02
N VAL A 258 30.85 5.06 30.79
CA VAL A 258 30.14 4.10 29.93
C VAL A 258 30.33 2.68 30.47
N GLU A 259 31.57 2.29 30.82
CA GLU A 259 31.87 0.98 31.39
C GLU A 259 31.20 0.79 32.75
N ASP A 260 31.19 1.81 33.62
CA ASP A 260 30.49 1.74 34.92
C ASP A 260 28.97 1.57 34.75
N ALA A 261 28.39 2.16 33.70
CA ALA A 261 26.97 1.98 33.39
C ALA A 261 26.67 0.56 32.89
N ILE A 262 27.54 0.02 32.02
CA ILE A 262 27.42 -1.35 31.50
C ILE A 262 27.60 -2.37 32.63
N ALA A 263 28.64 -2.23 33.45
CA ALA A 263 28.91 -3.12 34.58
C ALA A 263 27.76 -3.15 35.59
N TYR A 264 27.15 -1.98 35.86
CA TYR A 264 25.96 -1.90 36.71
C TYR A 264 24.78 -2.70 36.12
N VAL A 265 24.48 -2.53 34.82
CA VAL A 265 23.38 -3.25 34.17
C VAL A 265 23.64 -4.76 34.14
N GLN A 266 24.89 -5.19 33.92
CA GLN A 266 25.27 -6.61 34.00
C GLN A 266 25.03 -7.17 35.41
N SER A 267 25.49 -6.46 36.45
CA SER A 267 25.29 -6.91 37.83
C SER A 267 23.81 -7.00 38.25
N GLU A 268 22.95 -6.14 37.69
CA GLU A 268 21.51 -6.15 37.96
C GLU A 268 20.80 -7.28 37.21
N LEU A 269 21.29 -7.67 36.03
CA LEU A 269 20.73 -8.79 35.25
C LEU A 269 21.16 -10.17 35.79
N ASP A 270 22.34 -10.24 36.40
CA ASP A 270 22.87 -11.46 37.01
C ASP A 270 22.29 -11.74 38.42
N SER A 271 21.65 -10.74 39.04
CA SER A 271 21.04 -10.83 40.38
C SER A 271 19.66 -11.47 40.37
#